data_AF-A0A1J5N3S6-F1
#
_entry.id   AF-A0A1J5N3S6-F1
#
_cell.length_a   1.000
_cell.length_b   1.000
_cell.length_c   1.000
_cell.angle_alpha   90.00
_cell.angle_beta   90.00
_cell.angle_gamma   90.00
#
_symmetry.space_group_name_H-M   'P 1'
#
loop_
_entity.id
_entity.type
_entity.pdbx_description
1 polymer ?
#
loop_
_entity_poly.entity_id
_entity_poly.type
_entity_poly.pdbx_seq_one_letter_code
_entity_poly.pdbx_strand_id
1 'polypeptide(L)'
;MLDQELLSSLPPDPMLAIGVLYEKISGKRTYAATLEGFYVFKSYCEKMGLKFQYPMITGDQAQITTKIAAFYTSILPQIKEYEVAAKIDSYLIKPVKITAKDKKEIQSILNTLRDRIKECDEIEDDFKHRLLVKVNELQSELDKPTSDLDMALGKAVKIGLTIEKLCNNTKPLLEPLSKIFRVLDRVTSNHEGLPPSNNLSLPYGPEDTTDEKNS
;
A
#
# COMPACT_ATOMS: atom_id res chain seq x y z
N MET A 1 -8.60 -11.25 -26.83
CA MET A 1 -8.19 -11.91 -25.59
C MET A 1 -7.23 -11.04 -24.82
N LEU A 2 -7.77 -10.45 -23.76
CA LEU A 2 -6.99 -10.06 -22.59
C LEU A 2 -6.72 -11.38 -21.84
N ASP A 3 -5.46 -11.74 -21.63
CA ASP A 3 -5.08 -12.99 -20.97
C ASP A 3 -5.05 -12.82 -19.44
N GLN A 4 -5.09 -13.94 -18.71
CA GLN A 4 -4.95 -13.94 -17.25
C GLN A 4 -3.61 -13.32 -16.81
N GLU A 5 -2.59 -13.39 -17.66
CA GLU A 5 -1.29 -12.80 -17.43
C GLU A 5 -1.38 -11.27 -17.30
N LEU A 6 -2.11 -10.61 -18.20
CA LEU A 6 -2.35 -9.16 -18.12
C LEU A 6 -3.05 -8.76 -16.82
N LEU A 7 -4.12 -9.49 -16.43
CA LEU A 7 -4.86 -9.20 -15.20
C LEU A 7 -3.99 -9.39 -13.95
N SER A 8 -3.07 -10.36 -13.99
CA SER A 8 -2.13 -10.64 -12.92
C SER A 8 -0.99 -9.62 -12.85
N SER A 9 -0.70 -8.93 -13.96
CA SER A 9 0.32 -7.89 -14.06
C SER A 9 -0.18 -6.48 -13.76
N LEU A 10 -1.48 -6.31 -13.45
CA LEU A 10 -2.03 -4.98 -13.19
C LEU A 10 -1.41 -4.36 -11.93
N PRO A 11 -1.12 -3.06 -11.94
CA PRO A 11 -0.75 -2.31 -10.74
C PRO A 11 -1.77 -2.53 -9.60
N PRO A 12 -1.33 -2.55 -8.33
CA PRO A 12 -2.24 -2.65 -7.19
C PRO A 12 -3.11 -1.41 -7.04
N ASP A 13 -2.67 -0.25 -7.55
CA ASP A 13 -3.48 0.95 -7.61
C ASP A 13 -4.56 0.85 -8.72
N PRO A 14 -5.85 0.96 -8.39
CA PRO A 14 -6.94 0.82 -9.35
C PRO A 14 -6.90 1.83 -10.51
N MET A 15 -6.42 3.05 -10.29
CA MET A 15 -6.38 4.09 -11.31
C MET A 15 -5.20 3.89 -12.27
N LEU A 16 -4.05 3.46 -11.77
CA LEU A 16 -2.91 3.06 -12.61
C LEU A 16 -3.24 1.81 -13.43
N ALA A 17 -3.94 0.84 -12.85
CA ALA A 17 -4.40 -0.34 -13.56
C ALA A 17 -5.38 -0.01 -14.69
N ILE A 18 -6.25 0.97 -14.48
CA ILE A 18 -7.15 1.51 -15.50
C ILE A 18 -6.37 2.12 -16.67
N GLY A 19 -5.28 2.86 -16.41
CA GLY A 19 -4.39 3.38 -17.45
C GLY A 19 -3.79 2.29 -18.32
N VAL A 20 -3.27 1.22 -17.71
CA VAL A 20 -2.72 0.05 -18.40
C VAL A 20 -3.77 -0.68 -19.24
N LEU A 21 -4.97 -0.90 -18.67
CA LEU A 21 -6.09 -1.50 -19.38
C LEU A 21 -6.51 -0.64 -20.57
N TYR A 22 -6.63 0.67 -20.37
CA TYR A 22 -6.96 1.62 -21.43
C TYR A 22 -5.97 1.55 -22.59
N GLU A 23 -4.65 1.57 -22.34
CA GLU A 23 -3.64 1.50 -23.41
C GLU A 23 -3.72 0.17 -24.19
N LYS A 24 -3.98 -0.95 -23.49
CA LYS A 24 -4.14 -2.26 -24.13
C LYS A 24 -5.43 -2.39 -24.95
N ILE A 25 -6.49 -1.70 -24.55
CA ILE A 25 -7.82 -1.80 -25.17
C ILE A 25 -7.98 -0.79 -26.32
N SER A 26 -7.50 0.44 -26.13
CA SER A 26 -7.65 1.54 -27.11
C SER A 26 -6.93 1.29 -28.45
N GLY A 27 -5.92 0.42 -28.46
CA GLY A 27 -5.23 -0.01 -29.70
C GLY A 27 -5.92 -1.13 -30.49
N LYS A 28 -7.03 -1.71 -30.01
CA LYS A 28 -7.69 -2.85 -30.68
C LYS A 28 -8.56 -2.36 -31.84
N ARG A 29 -8.40 -2.98 -33.02
CA ARG A 29 -9.10 -2.61 -34.26
C ARG A 29 -10.32 -3.46 -34.61
N THR A 30 -10.58 -4.56 -33.87
CA THR A 30 -11.70 -5.46 -34.16
C THR A 30 -12.85 -5.24 -33.17
N TYR A 31 -14.09 -5.30 -33.67
CA TYR A 31 -15.31 -5.16 -32.87
C TYR A 31 -15.32 -6.07 -31.63
N ALA A 32 -15.00 -7.35 -31.81
CA ALA A 32 -14.97 -8.33 -30.72
C ALA A 32 -13.97 -7.95 -29.63
N ALA A 33 -12.76 -7.50 -29.99
CA ALA A 33 -11.74 -7.10 -29.03
C ALA A 33 -12.09 -5.77 -28.33
N THR A 34 -12.71 -4.83 -29.04
CA THR A 34 -13.21 -3.57 -28.45
C THR A 34 -14.29 -3.84 -27.40
N LEU A 35 -15.23 -4.73 -27.72
CA LEU A 35 -16.33 -5.08 -26.82
C LEU A 35 -15.85 -5.89 -25.61
N GLU A 36 -14.98 -6.88 -25.83
CA GLU A 36 -14.33 -7.65 -24.77
C GLU A 36 -13.57 -6.71 -23.81
N GLY A 37 -12.75 -5.82 -24.37
CA GLY A 37 -11.99 -4.84 -23.59
C GLY A 37 -12.89 -3.92 -22.78
N PHE A 38 -13.97 -3.40 -23.37
CA PHE A 38 -14.95 -2.59 -22.66
C PHE A 38 -15.56 -3.30 -21.44
N TYR A 39 -15.95 -4.57 -21.56
CA TYR A 39 -16.52 -5.31 -20.43
C TYR A 39 -15.51 -5.66 -19.35
N VAL A 40 -14.26 -5.98 -19.73
CA VAL A 40 -13.19 -6.18 -18.74
C VAL A 40 -12.92 -4.89 -17.99
N PHE A 41 -12.78 -3.78 -18.70
CA PHE A 41 -12.61 -2.45 -18.10
C PHE A 41 -13.74 -2.13 -17.12
N LYS A 42 -14.99 -2.26 -17.58
CA LYS A 42 -16.18 -2.01 -16.76
C LYS A 42 -16.20 -2.88 -15.50
N SER A 43 -16.02 -4.18 -15.64
CA SER A 43 -16.06 -5.13 -14.52
C SER A 43 -14.94 -4.85 -13.51
N TYR A 44 -13.76 -4.48 -13.99
CA TYR A 44 -12.64 -4.07 -13.14
C TYR A 44 -12.98 -2.81 -12.33
N CYS A 45 -13.48 -1.76 -13.00
CA CYS A 45 -13.89 -0.53 -12.34
C CYS A 45 -14.95 -0.77 -11.27
N GLU A 46 -16.00 -1.54 -11.59
CA GLU A 46 -17.09 -1.88 -10.67
C GLU A 46 -16.57 -2.64 -9.45
N LYS A 47 -15.68 -3.62 -9.64
CA LYS A 47 -15.05 -4.38 -8.54
C LYS A 47 -14.19 -3.49 -7.64
N MET A 48 -13.54 -2.47 -8.22
CA MET A 48 -12.72 -1.51 -7.48
C MET A 48 -13.53 -0.33 -6.90
N GLY A 49 -14.86 -0.32 -7.08
CA GLY A 49 -15.74 0.75 -6.59
C GLY A 49 -15.67 2.05 -7.38
N LEU A 50 -15.05 2.04 -8.57
CA LEU A 50 -14.91 3.19 -9.44
C LEU A 50 -16.16 3.35 -10.31
N LYS A 51 -16.76 4.53 -10.26
CA LYS A 51 -18.03 4.82 -10.93
C LYS A 51 -17.82 5.72 -12.14
N PHE A 52 -18.09 5.18 -13.33
CA PHE A 52 -18.11 5.92 -14.57
C PHE A 52 -19.51 5.95 -15.18
N GLN A 53 -19.78 6.95 -16.03
CA GLN A 53 -20.98 6.96 -16.86
C GLN A 53 -20.74 6.12 -18.12
N TYR A 54 -21.11 4.84 -18.04
CA TYR A 54 -20.92 3.91 -19.16
C TYR A 54 -21.91 4.19 -20.31
N PRO A 55 -21.46 4.06 -21.57
CA PRO A 55 -22.34 4.18 -22.72
C PRO A 55 -23.31 2.99 -22.78
N MET A 56 -24.52 3.26 -23.26
CA MET A 56 -25.47 2.19 -23.59
C MET A 56 -25.02 1.46 -24.85
N ILE A 57 -24.76 0.15 -24.72
CA ILE A 57 -24.29 -0.72 -25.81
C ILE A 57 -25.47 -1.17 -26.67
N THR A 58 -25.84 -0.34 -27.63
CA THR A 58 -26.92 -0.58 -28.59
C THR A 58 -26.56 -0.05 -29.97
N GLY A 59 -27.13 -0.64 -31.03
CA GLY A 59 -26.89 -0.27 -32.42
C GLY A 59 -26.13 -1.32 -33.21
N ASP A 60 -25.67 -0.95 -34.40
CA ASP A 60 -24.79 -1.80 -35.21
C ASP A 60 -23.34 -1.81 -34.67
N GLN A 61 -22.49 -2.66 -35.25
CA GLN A 61 -21.10 -2.82 -34.82
C GLN A 61 -20.30 -1.50 -34.87
N ALA A 62 -20.55 -0.66 -35.90
CA ALA A 62 -19.85 0.60 -36.05
C ALA A 62 -20.30 1.59 -34.97
N GLN A 63 -21.61 1.71 -34.75
CA GLN A 63 -22.20 2.56 -33.71
C GLN A 63 -21.72 2.17 -32.31
N ILE A 64 -21.67 0.88 -31.99
CA ILE A 64 -21.16 0.38 -30.70
C ILE A 64 -19.68 0.74 -30.54
N THR A 65 -18.87 0.50 -31.57
CA THR A 65 -17.43 0.81 -31.54
C THR A 65 -17.19 2.29 -31.34
N THR A 66 -17.94 3.15 -32.04
CA THR A 66 -17.86 4.61 -31.90
C THR A 66 -18.27 5.07 -30.51
N LYS A 67 -19.34 4.50 -29.92
CA LYS A 67 -19.77 4.84 -28.55
C LYS A 67 -18.71 4.45 -27.51
N ILE A 68 -18.12 3.26 -27.64
CA ILE A 68 -17.04 2.80 -26.75
C ILE A 68 -15.81 3.70 -26.89
N ALA A 69 -15.41 4.04 -28.12
CA ALA A 69 -14.29 4.95 -28.36
C ALA A 69 -14.54 6.34 -27.76
N ALA A 70 -15.74 6.91 -27.96
CA ALA A 70 -16.11 8.21 -27.39
C ALA A 70 -16.10 8.20 -25.86
N PHE A 71 -16.60 7.13 -25.24
CA PHE A 71 -16.52 6.93 -23.80
C PHE A 71 -15.07 6.96 -23.32
N TYR A 72 -14.19 6.18 -23.96
CA TYR A 72 -12.77 6.14 -23.61
C TYR A 72 -12.08 7.50 -23.76
N THR A 73 -12.38 8.24 -24.84
CA THR A 73 -11.89 9.62 -25.02
C THR A 73 -12.38 10.55 -23.91
N SER A 74 -13.62 10.37 -23.43
CA SER A 74 -14.19 11.23 -22.38
C SER A 74 -13.57 11.02 -20.99
N ILE A 75 -13.12 9.80 -20.68
CA ILE A 75 -12.52 9.47 -19.37
C ILE A 75 -11.00 9.60 -19.37
N LEU A 76 -10.35 9.64 -20.54
CA LEU A 76 -8.90 9.74 -20.67
C LEU A 76 -8.28 10.91 -19.88
N PRO A 77 -8.84 12.14 -19.89
CA PRO A 77 -8.30 13.24 -19.11
C PRO A 77 -8.28 12.94 -17.61
N GLN A 78 -9.34 12.33 -17.08
CA GLN A 78 -9.45 11.97 -15.66
C GLN A 78 -8.41 10.91 -15.28
N ILE A 79 -8.21 9.92 -16.14
CA ILE A 79 -7.18 8.89 -15.95
C ILE A 79 -5.79 9.53 -15.95
N LYS A 80 -5.51 10.44 -16.89
CA LYS A 80 -4.21 11.12 -16.99
C LYS A 80 -3.94 12.07 -15.83
N GLU A 81 -4.95 12.78 -15.36
CA GLU A 81 -4.86 13.64 -14.17
C GLU A 81 -4.49 12.81 -12.93
N TYR A 82 -5.13 11.65 -12.74
CA TYR A 82 -4.77 10.71 -11.66
C TYR A 82 -3.38 10.11 -11.83
N GLU A 83 -2.98 9.70 -13.04
CA GLU A 83 -1.62 9.21 -13.28
C GLU A 83 -0.56 10.27 -12.95
N VAL A 84 -0.84 11.54 -13.27
CA VAL A 84 0.06 12.66 -12.95
C VAL A 84 0.07 12.92 -11.45
N ALA A 85 -1.08 12.93 -10.78
CA ALA A 85 -1.17 13.08 -9.32
C ALA A 85 -0.42 11.95 -8.60
N ALA A 86 -0.64 10.69 -8.98
CA ALA A 86 0.06 9.53 -8.41
C ALA A 86 1.57 9.57 -8.68
N LYS A 87 1.98 10.05 -9.86
CA LYS A 87 3.41 10.29 -10.14
C LYS A 87 3.96 11.41 -9.28
N ILE A 88 3.25 12.53 -9.14
CA ILE A 88 3.64 13.64 -8.26
C ILE A 88 3.77 13.14 -6.83
N ASP A 89 2.81 12.39 -6.30
CA ASP A 89 2.89 11.78 -4.98
C ASP A 89 4.11 10.85 -4.86
N SER A 90 4.41 10.04 -5.88
CA SER A 90 5.64 9.23 -5.92
C SER A 90 6.94 10.05 -6.00
N TYR A 91 6.88 11.29 -6.52
CA TYR A 91 8.01 12.22 -6.53
C TYR A 91 8.12 13.03 -5.23
N LEU A 92 7.00 13.21 -4.52
CA LEU A 92 6.93 13.86 -3.21
C LEU A 92 7.35 12.91 -2.09
N ILE A 93 6.94 11.63 -2.15
CA ILE A 93 7.45 10.54 -1.32
C ILE A 93 8.85 10.21 -1.82
N LYS A 94 9.86 10.86 -1.27
CA LYS A 94 11.25 10.63 -1.69
C LYS A 94 11.71 9.26 -1.20
N PRO A 95 12.03 8.32 -2.11
CA PRO A 95 12.54 7.01 -1.71
C PRO A 95 13.84 7.19 -0.93
N VAL A 96 13.87 6.74 0.33
CA VAL A 96 15.02 6.95 1.21
C VAL A 96 15.93 5.75 1.16
N LYS A 97 17.22 6.00 0.98
CA LYS A 97 18.24 4.96 1.11
C LYS A 97 18.54 4.72 2.59
N ILE A 98 18.04 3.62 3.12
CA ILE A 98 18.36 3.16 4.48
C ILE A 98 19.82 2.68 4.51
N THR A 99 20.60 3.14 5.49
CA THR A 99 22.01 2.76 5.60
C THR A 99 22.16 1.29 5.96
N ALA A 100 23.32 0.69 5.66
CA ALA A 100 23.58 -0.71 6.03
C ALA A 100 23.56 -0.92 7.56
N LYS A 101 23.90 0.11 8.34
CA LYS A 101 23.82 0.08 9.80
C LYS A 101 22.36 0.01 10.26
N ASP A 102 21.52 0.91 9.74
CA ASP A 102 20.09 0.96 10.09
C ASP A 102 19.37 -0.32 9.64
N LYS A 103 19.68 -0.85 8.44
CA LYS A 103 19.13 -2.14 7.99
C LYS A 103 19.45 -3.29 8.94
N LYS A 104 20.69 -3.38 9.44
CA LYS A 104 21.08 -4.40 10.42
C LYS A 104 20.34 -4.24 11.75
N GLU A 105 20.18 -3.00 12.22
CA GLU A 105 19.43 -2.70 13.44
C GLU A 105 17.96 -3.11 13.31
N ILE A 106 17.29 -2.70 12.23
CA ILE A 106 15.90 -3.07 11.97
C ILE A 106 15.76 -4.58 11.84
N GLN A 107 16.66 -5.27 11.12
CA GLN A 107 16.60 -6.72 10.98
C GLN A 107 16.66 -7.44 12.34
N SER A 108 17.53 -6.98 13.24
CA SER A 108 17.63 -7.52 14.60
C SER A 108 16.32 -7.35 15.39
N ILE A 109 15.71 -6.17 15.28
CA ILE A 109 14.44 -5.87 15.93
C ILE A 109 13.29 -6.69 15.34
N LEU A 110 13.23 -6.85 14.01
CA LEU A 110 12.23 -7.67 13.32
C LEU A 110 12.34 -9.14 13.70
N ASN A 111 13.56 -9.67 13.83
CA ASN A 111 13.77 -11.04 14.31
C ASN A 111 13.25 -11.20 15.74
N THR A 112 13.59 -10.26 16.63
CA THR A 112 13.06 -10.25 18.01
C THR A 112 11.53 -10.23 18.02
N LEU A 113 10.91 -9.41 17.16
CA LEU A 113 9.45 -9.34 17.05
C LEU A 113 8.85 -10.68 16.59
N ARG A 114 9.45 -11.34 15.57
CA ARG A 114 8.99 -12.65 15.10
C ARG A 114 9.07 -13.72 16.17
N ASP A 115 10.15 -13.73 16.94
CA ASP A 115 10.35 -14.72 18.00
C ASP A 115 9.32 -14.50 19.12
N ARG A 116 9.13 -13.24 19.56
CA ARG A 116 8.08 -12.91 20.54
C ARG A 116 6.67 -13.26 20.06
N ILE A 117 6.36 -13.10 18.76
CA ILE A 117 5.06 -13.51 18.20
C ILE A 117 4.88 -15.03 18.29
N LYS A 118 5.91 -15.81 17.95
CA LYS A 118 5.86 -17.28 17.99
C LYS A 118 5.67 -17.80 19.42
N GLU A 119 6.37 -17.20 20.37
CA GLU A 119 6.37 -17.55 21.79
C GLU A 119 5.15 -17.00 22.56
N CYS A 120 4.29 -16.19 21.94
CA CYS A 120 3.14 -15.60 22.62
C CYS A 120 1.98 -16.59 22.72
N ASP A 121 1.76 -17.18 23.89
CA ASP A 121 0.68 -18.15 24.12
C ASP A 121 -0.73 -17.54 24.10
N GLU A 122 -0.85 -16.21 24.18
CA GLU A 122 -2.15 -15.51 24.12
C GLU A 122 -2.73 -15.43 22.69
N ILE A 123 -1.94 -15.69 21.66
CA ILE A 123 -2.36 -15.57 20.26
C ILE A 123 -2.53 -16.97 19.64
N GLU A 124 -3.68 -17.23 19.02
CA GLU A 124 -3.88 -18.47 18.27
C GLU A 124 -2.96 -18.54 17.04
N ASP A 125 -2.59 -19.76 16.62
CA ASP A 125 -1.61 -19.99 15.56
C ASP A 125 -1.98 -19.33 14.22
N ASP A 126 -3.27 -19.31 13.86
CA ASP A 126 -3.76 -18.63 12.65
C ASP A 126 -3.52 -17.12 12.70
N PHE A 127 -3.69 -16.51 13.88
CA PHE A 127 -3.43 -15.09 14.09
C PHE A 127 -1.94 -14.79 14.14
N LYS A 128 -1.12 -15.67 14.75
CA LYS A 128 0.35 -15.59 14.69
C LYS A 128 0.83 -15.59 13.25
N HIS A 129 0.31 -16.51 12.42
CA HIS A 129 0.65 -16.58 11.00
C HIS A 129 0.34 -15.26 10.28
N ARG A 130 -0.87 -14.71 10.46
CA ARG A 130 -1.27 -13.42 9.86
C ARG A 130 -0.38 -12.27 10.31
N LEU A 131 0.03 -12.24 11.57
CA LEU A 131 0.91 -11.21 12.10
C LEU A 131 2.33 -11.34 11.52
N LEU A 132 2.85 -12.56 11.41
CA LEU A 132 4.15 -12.84 10.80
C LEU A 132 4.18 -12.46 9.31
N VAL A 133 3.08 -12.67 8.57
CA VAL A 133 2.96 -12.20 7.17
C VAL A 133 3.13 -10.67 7.11
N LYS A 134 2.46 -9.90 7.98
CA LYS A 134 2.61 -8.44 8.04
C LYS A 134 4.03 -8.01 8.38
N VAL A 135 4.69 -8.70 9.31
CA VAL A 135 6.10 -8.45 9.67
C VAL A 135 7.01 -8.70 8.47
N ASN A 136 6.76 -9.75 7.67
CA ASN A 136 7.50 -10.01 6.45
C ASN A 136 7.24 -8.95 5.37
N GLU A 137 6.01 -8.49 5.21
CA GLU A 137 5.67 -7.39 4.31
C GLU A 137 6.39 -6.09 4.68
N LEU A 138 6.56 -5.80 5.98
CA LEU A 138 7.35 -4.68 6.47
C LEU A 138 8.84 -4.88 6.14
N GLN A 139 9.39 -6.07 6.41
CA GLN A 139 10.78 -6.36 6.07
C GLN A 139 11.04 -6.18 4.57
N SER A 140 10.17 -6.71 3.70
CA SER A 140 10.34 -6.60 2.25
C SER A 140 10.33 -5.15 1.75
N GLU A 141 9.62 -4.24 2.43
CA GLU A 141 9.67 -2.80 2.13
C GLU A 141 11.03 -2.19 2.51
N LEU A 142 11.55 -2.56 3.67
CA LEU A 142 12.81 -2.05 4.23
C LEU A 142 14.06 -2.63 3.56
N ASP A 143 13.93 -3.80 2.96
CA ASP A 143 15.03 -4.46 2.22
C ASP A 143 15.25 -3.85 0.83
N LYS A 144 14.29 -3.08 0.30
CA LYS A 144 14.42 -2.41 -1.00
C LYS A 144 15.69 -1.54 -1.08
N PRO A 145 16.29 -1.36 -2.29
CA PRO A 145 17.44 -0.47 -2.48
C PRO A 145 17.16 0.97 -2.04
N THR A 146 15.92 1.41 -2.26
CA THR A 146 15.32 2.64 -1.73
C THR A 146 13.97 2.27 -1.14
N SER A 147 13.73 2.66 0.10
CA SER A 147 12.49 2.35 0.81
C SER A 147 11.55 3.53 0.80
N ASP A 148 10.27 3.24 0.68
CA ASP A 148 9.21 4.20 0.96
C ASP A 148 8.98 4.19 2.48
N LEU A 149 9.41 5.26 3.16
CA LEU A 149 9.33 5.34 4.62
C LEU A 149 7.87 5.50 5.09
N ASP A 150 7.02 6.18 4.34
CA ASP A 150 5.59 6.31 4.66
C ASP A 150 4.89 4.96 4.58
N MET A 151 5.20 4.17 3.53
CA MET A 151 4.72 2.80 3.41
C MET A 151 5.23 1.91 4.55
N ALA A 152 6.51 2.02 4.90
CA ALA A 152 7.09 1.27 6.02
C ALA A 152 6.43 1.63 7.36
N LEU A 153 6.20 2.91 7.63
CA LEU A 153 5.48 3.40 8.81
C LEU A 153 4.04 2.90 8.82
N GLY A 154 3.32 2.96 7.70
CA GLY A 154 1.96 2.45 7.57
C GLY A 154 1.86 0.95 7.87
N LYS A 155 2.82 0.15 7.37
CA LYS A 155 2.92 -1.28 7.67
C LYS A 155 3.19 -1.53 9.16
N ALA A 156 4.11 -0.76 9.76
CA ALA A 156 4.41 -0.84 11.19
C ALA A 156 3.18 -0.50 12.05
N VAL A 157 2.44 0.56 11.73
CA VAL A 157 1.19 0.94 12.44
C VAL A 157 0.15 -0.19 12.36
N LYS A 158 -0.01 -0.79 11.17
CA LYS A 158 -0.96 -1.89 10.97
C LYS A 158 -0.61 -3.13 11.80
N ILE A 159 0.68 -3.41 12.00
CA ILE A 159 1.15 -4.49 12.90
C ILE A 159 0.76 -4.15 14.34
N GLY A 160 1.05 -2.93 14.80
CA GLY A 160 0.70 -2.48 16.15
C GLY A 160 -0.79 -2.60 16.47
N LEU A 161 -1.64 -2.06 15.59
CA LEU A 161 -3.10 -2.19 15.70
C LEU A 161 -3.60 -3.64 15.69
N THR A 162 -2.88 -4.53 15.03
CA THR A 162 -3.23 -5.95 15.01
C THR A 162 -2.85 -6.61 16.35
N ILE A 163 -1.69 -6.28 16.92
CA ILE A 163 -1.26 -6.74 18.24
C ILE A 163 -2.26 -6.31 19.32
N GLU A 164 -2.68 -5.04 19.32
CA GLU A 164 -3.63 -4.51 20.31
C GLU A 164 -4.99 -5.21 20.30
N LYS A 165 -5.41 -5.69 19.13
CA LYS A 165 -6.69 -6.40 18.99
C LYS A 165 -6.62 -7.86 19.42
N LEU A 166 -5.42 -8.44 19.46
CA LEU A 166 -5.22 -9.88 19.61
C LEU A 166 -4.59 -10.28 20.94
N CYS A 167 -3.92 -9.35 21.63
CA CYS A 167 -3.24 -9.62 22.89
C CYS A 167 -3.81 -8.76 24.01
N ASN A 168 -3.98 -9.35 25.19
CA ASN A 168 -4.30 -8.58 26.39
C ASN A 168 -3.03 -7.90 26.91
N ASN A 169 -1.89 -8.62 26.90
CA ASN A 169 -0.59 -8.06 27.22
C ASN A 169 0.21 -7.71 25.95
N THR A 170 -0.03 -6.51 25.43
CA THR A 170 0.55 -6.05 24.15
C THR A 170 2.01 -5.58 24.27
N LYS A 171 2.45 -5.21 25.48
CA LYS A 171 3.74 -4.55 25.75
C LYS A 171 4.95 -5.32 25.18
N PRO A 172 5.06 -6.66 25.35
CA PRO A 172 6.19 -7.41 24.78
C PRO A 172 6.24 -7.36 23.25
N LEU A 173 5.11 -7.18 22.57
CA LEU A 173 5.06 -7.15 21.11
C LEU A 173 5.16 -5.73 20.55
N LEU A 174 4.66 -4.73 21.28
CA LEU A 174 4.75 -3.32 20.90
C LEU A 174 6.13 -2.70 21.16
N GLU A 175 6.88 -3.18 22.15
CA GLU A 175 8.21 -2.64 22.46
C GLU A 175 9.22 -2.78 21.30
N PRO A 176 9.38 -3.94 20.62
CA PRO A 176 10.22 -4.03 19.43
C PRO A 176 9.71 -3.15 18.29
N LEU A 177 8.39 -3.08 18.11
CA LEU A 177 7.79 -2.25 17.07
C LEU A 177 8.10 -0.76 17.30
N SER A 178 8.05 -0.28 18.54
CA SER A 178 8.46 1.07 18.91
C SER A 178 9.92 1.37 18.56
N LYS A 179 10.82 0.39 18.71
CA LYS A 179 12.21 0.53 18.29
C LYS A 179 12.32 0.68 16.77
N ILE A 180 11.52 -0.06 15.98
CA ILE A 180 11.48 0.13 14.51
C ILE A 180 11.08 1.56 14.18
N PHE A 181 10.02 2.08 14.79
CA PHE A 181 9.57 3.45 14.57
C PHE A 181 10.64 4.49 14.88
N ARG A 182 11.39 4.34 15.98
CA ARG A 182 12.52 5.23 16.31
C ARG A 182 13.62 5.20 15.26
N VAL A 183 13.90 4.03 14.67
CA VAL A 183 14.87 3.94 13.57
C VAL A 183 14.33 4.62 12.32
N LEU A 184 13.06 4.41 11.97
CA LEU A 184 12.44 5.03 10.79
C LEU A 184 12.36 6.55 10.91
N ASP A 185 11.99 7.08 12.08
CA ASP A 185 12.01 8.53 12.37
C ASP A 185 13.41 9.09 12.22
N ARG A 186 14.42 8.47 12.84
CA ARG A 186 15.83 8.87 12.69
C ARG A 186 16.28 8.89 11.23
N VAL A 187 15.91 7.87 10.44
CA VAL A 187 16.24 7.80 9.01
C VAL A 187 15.53 8.93 8.23
N THR A 188 14.26 9.21 8.56
CA THR A 188 13.47 10.29 7.97
C THR A 188 14.08 11.65 8.29
N SER A 189 14.33 11.95 9.56
CA SER A 189 14.93 13.22 10.00
C SER A 189 16.29 13.46 9.35
N ASN A 190 17.15 12.44 9.28
CA ASN A 190 18.44 12.54 8.60
C ASN A 190 18.29 12.85 7.10
N HIS A 191 17.31 12.25 6.45
CA HIS A 191 17.05 12.46 5.03
C HIS A 191 16.47 13.86 4.75
N GLU A 192 15.62 14.36 5.66
CA GLU A 192 14.97 15.67 5.55
C GLU A 192 15.82 16.82 6.10
N GLY A 193 16.96 16.52 6.74
CA GLY A 193 17.79 17.51 7.41
C GLY A 193 17.17 18.09 8.69
N LEU A 194 16.24 17.35 9.29
CA LEU A 194 15.57 17.69 10.54
C LEU A 194 16.30 17.10 11.75
N PRO A 195 16.22 17.71 12.94
CA PRO A 195 16.69 17.08 14.17
C PRO A 195 15.86 15.81 14.43
N PRO A 196 16.48 14.70 14.89
CA PRO A 196 15.75 13.49 15.25
C PRO A 196 14.76 13.78 16.39
N SER A 197 13.56 13.21 16.30
CA SER A 197 12.51 13.42 17.30
C SER A 197 12.90 12.71 18.60
N ASN A 198 13.21 13.47 19.66
CA ASN A 198 13.51 12.88 20.97
C ASN A 198 12.30 12.16 21.62
N ASN A 199 11.09 12.44 21.13
CA ASN A 199 9.84 11.86 21.58
C ASN A 199 8.94 11.55 20.39
N LEU A 200 9.23 10.48 19.65
CA LEU A 200 8.21 9.87 18.80
C LEU A 200 7.25 9.09 19.70
N SER A 201 6.23 9.78 20.21
CA SER A 201 5.07 9.11 20.80
C SER A 201 4.33 8.41 19.68
N LEU A 202 4.37 7.08 19.68
CA LEU A 202 3.44 6.32 18.85
C LEU A 202 2.01 6.72 19.26
N PRO A 203 1.06 6.79 18.32
CA PRO A 203 -0.34 7.03 18.65
C PRO A 203 -0.96 5.97 19.58
N TYR A 204 -0.19 4.96 20.01
CA TYR A 204 -0.62 3.77 20.75
C TYR A 204 0.39 3.33 21.85
N GLY A 205 1.30 4.21 22.28
CA GLY A 205 2.07 3.91 23.50
C GLY A 205 1.15 4.01 24.72
N PRO A 206 1.29 3.14 25.75
CA PRO A 206 0.58 3.39 27.00
C PRO A 206 0.98 4.79 27.47
N GLU A 207 -0.01 5.64 27.72
CA GLU A 207 0.23 6.91 28.40
C GLU A 207 1.01 6.58 29.67
N ASP A 208 2.22 7.11 29.80
CA ASP A 208 2.94 7.09 31.06
C ASP A 208 2.19 8.05 31.97
N THR A 209 1.11 7.58 32.58
CA THR A 209 0.38 8.29 33.62
C THR A 209 1.21 8.22 34.89
N THR A 210 2.42 8.77 34.87
CA THR A 210 3.06 9.25 36.08
C THR A 210 2.48 10.61 36.37
N ASP A 211 1.32 10.61 37.02
CA ASP A 211 0.87 11.70 37.87
C ASP A 211 1.92 11.90 38.97
N GLU A 212 2.96 12.69 38.69
CA GLU A 212 3.66 13.40 39.76
C GLU A 212 2.72 14.49 40.28
N LYS A 213 1.89 14.10 41.25
CA LYS A 213 1.33 15.04 42.23
C LYS A 213 2.48 15.69 42.98
N ASN A 214 2.91 16.86 42.50
CA ASN A 214 3.56 17.85 43.35
C ASN A 214 2.55 18.95 43.68
N SER A 215 1.90 18.79 44.83
CA SER A 215 1.28 19.85 45.64
C SER A 215 1.41 19.47 47.10
#